data_AF-A0AA86UGP7-F1
#
_entry.id   AF-A0AA86UGP7-F1
#
_cell.length_a   1.000
_cell.length_b   1.000
_cell.length_c   1.000
_cell.angle_alpha   90.00
_cell.angle_beta   90.00
_cell.angle_gamma   90.00
#
_symmetry.space_group_name_H-M   'P 1'
#
loop_
_entity.id
_entity.type
_entity.pdbx_description
1 polymer ?
#
loop_
_entity_poly.entity_id
_entity_poly.type
_entity_poly.pdbx_seq_one_letter_code
_entity_poly.pdbx_strand_id
1 'polypeptide(L)'
;MKEDLMEVVAILDMSGSMSSLTHDTIGGFNAYLSQLREQAKDIKITLIVFNTQNSVVWSHQNVKSCGNLGTNIYRPDGGTALYDALGTAIDNMKSHIQELSEANKPGKVSFFVTTDGEENSSARYNISQVKQLITKATEDDKWEFMFAGANIDAHAAGQQLGFQAQNIANICNDGVGQSAVYAAMAAKQVCCEMEECCLQDIYDEKEECCRQAGGDKDYDVQFDMQQVDEEYLAECWCEVDNENQIDQREIEECPL
;
A
#
# COMPACT_ATOMS: atom_id res chain seq x y z
N MET A 1 -0.33 22.94 -10.32
CA MET A 1 -0.10 21.52 -10.03
C MET A 1 -0.01 20.76 -11.34
N LYS A 2 0.58 19.57 -11.32
CA LYS A 2 0.58 18.62 -12.43
C LYS A 2 -0.46 17.54 -12.10
N GLU A 3 -1.68 17.71 -12.60
CA GLU A 3 -2.84 16.89 -12.22
C GLU A 3 -2.63 15.40 -12.49
N ASP A 4 -1.96 15.05 -13.60
CA ASP A 4 -1.69 13.65 -13.97
C ASP A 4 -0.53 13.01 -13.17
N LEU A 5 0.12 13.74 -12.27
CA LEU A 5 1.22 13.24 -11.44
C LEU A 5 0.70 12.79 -10.07
N MET A 6 0.95 11.52 -9.75
CA MET A 6 0.71 10.93 -8.45
C MET A 6 2.05 10.59 -7.78
N GLU A 7 2.21 11.01 -6.52
CA GLU A 7 3.30 10.56 -5.65
C GLU A 7 2.75 9.52 -4.66
N VAL A 8 3.32 8.32 -4.69
CA VAL A 8 3.01 7.22 -3.79
C VAL A 8 4.15 7.06 -2.79
N VAL A 9 3.80 6.90 -1.51
CA VAL A 9 4.75 6.49 -0.48
C VAL A 9 4.30 5.15 0.11
N ALA A 10 5.05 4.09 -0.21
CA ALA A 10 4.86 2.76 0.31
C ALA A 10 5.74 2.57 1.55
N ILE A 11 5.13 2.24 2.69
CA ILE A 11 5.83 1.99 3.95
C ILE A 11 5.58 0.54 4.35
N LEU A 12 6.59 -0.31 4.18
CA LEU A 12 6.46 -1.75 4.40
C LEU A 12 7.18 -2.16 5.69
N ASP A 13 6.47 -2.80 6.59
CA ASP A 13 7.05 -3.47 7.75
C ASP A 13 7.97 -4.59 7.27
N MET A 14 9.17 -4.65 7.83
CA MET A 14 10.24 -5.61 7.62
C MET A 14 10.83 -6.03 8.98
N SER A 15 10.03 -5.95 10.03
CA SER A 15 10.34 -6.44 11.38
C SER A 15 10.41 -7.97 11.40
N GLY A 16 10.96 -8.53 12.47
CA GLY A 16 11.16 -9.98 12.57
C GLY A 16 9.87 -10.81 12.50
N SER A 17 8.70 -10.25 12.85
CA SER A 17 7.41 -10.95 12.76
C SER A 17 7.03 -11.29 11.32
N MET A 18 7.42 -10.45 10.36
CA MET A 18 7.17 -10.64 8.92
C MET A 18 7.94 -11.81 8.29
N SER A 19 8.81 -12.51 9.06
CA SER A 19 9.68 -13.56 8.53
C SER A 19 8.93 -14.65 7.76
N SER A 20 7.78 -15.09 8.27
CA SER A 20 6.95 -16.13 7.61
C SER A 20 6.22 -15.64 6.37
N LEU A 21 6.06 -14.33 6.20
CA LEU A 21 5.34 -13.70 5.09
C LEU A 21 6.29 -13.11 4.02
N THR A 22 7.60 -13.27 4.17
CA THR A 22 8.62 -12.66 3.31
C THR A 22 8.30 -12.78 1.82
N HIS A 23 7.99 -14.00 1.36
CA HIS A 23 7.73 -14.26 -0.05
C HIS A 23 6.40 -13.68 -0.52
N ASP A 24 5.36 -13.78 0.31
CA ASP A 24 4.04 -13.26 0.01
C ASP A 24 4.02 -11.73 -0.06
N THR A 25 4.71 -11.07 0.88
CA THR A 25 4.89 -9.61 0.88
C THR A 25 5.66 -9.14 -0.35
N ILE A 26 6.74 -9.83 -0.72
CA ILE A 26 7.50 -9.51 -1.94
C ILE A 26 6.63 -9.71 -3.19
N GLY A 27 5.93 -10.84 -3.29
CA GLY A 27 5.07 -11.18 -4.43
C GLY A 27 3.93 -10.18 -4.59
N GLY A 28 3.18 -9.94 -3.52
CA GLY A 28 2.06 -8.99 -3.51
C GLY A 28 2.49 -7.57 -3.82
N PHE A 29 3.59 -7.08 -3.23
CA PHE A 29 4.11 -5.74 -3.54
C PHE A 29 4.60 -5.62 -5.00
N ASN A 30 5.19 -6.68 -5.57
CA ASN A 30 5.56 -6.69 -6.97
C ASN A 30 4.34 -6.68 -7.91
N ALA A 31 3.28 -7.40 -7.56
CA ALA A 31 2.01 -7.34 -8.28
C ALA A 31 1.42 -5.92 -8.23
N TYR A 32 1.44 -5.28 -7.05
CA TYR A 32 1.07 -3.87 -6.88
C TYR A 32 1.86 -2.93 -7.81
N LEU A 33 3.19 -3.08 -7.89
CA LEU A 33 4.01 -2.27 -8.80
C LEU A 33 3.60 -2.48 -10.26
N SER A 34 3.31 -3.70 -10.67
CA SER A 34 2.84 -3.99 -12.04
C SER A 34 1.54 -3.23 -12.35
N GLN A 35 0.55 -3.24 -11.45
CA GLN A 35 -0.70 -2.51 -11.66
C GLN A 35 -0.46 -1.01 -11.84
N LEU A 36 0.44 -0.43 -11.03
CA LEU A 36 0.79 0.99 -11.14
C LEU A 36 1.52 1.32 -12.44
N ARG A 37 2.34 0.40 -12.97
CA ARG A 37 3.06 0.59 -14.25
C ARG A 37 2.12 0.63 -15.44
N GLU A 38 1.02 -0.09 -15.39
CA GLU A 38 0.00 -0.14 -16.45
C GLU A 38 -0.83 1.15 -16.54
N GLN A 39 -0.81 1.97 -15.48
CA GLN A 39 -1.55 3.22 -15.47
C GLN A 39 -1.02 4.23 -16.50
N ALA A 40 -1.96 4.94 -17.11
CA ALA A 40 -1.67 6.07 -17.99
C ALA A 40 -1.10 7.28 -17.21
N LYS A 41 -1.47 7.41 -15.93
CA LYS A 41 -1.00 8.47 -15.01
C LYS A 41 0.53 8.40 -14.82
N ASP A 42 1.16 9.55 -14.57
CA ASP A 42 2.58 9.61 -14.20
C ASP A 42 2.70 9.30 -12.71
N ILE A 43 3.19 8.12 -12.36
CA ILE A 43 3.28 7.68 -10.97
C ILE A 43 4.74 7.62 -10.53
N LYS A 44 5.06 8.37 -9.48
CA LYS A 44 6.31 8.27 -8.75
C LYS A 44 6.08 7.53 -7.45
N ILE A 45 7.05 6.71 -7.07
CA ILE A 45 7.00 5.93 -5.83
C ILE A 45 8.24 6.19 -4.98
N THR A 46 7.99 6.33 -3.68
CA THR A 46 8.98 6.24 -2.62
C THR A 46 8.69 4.95 -1.84
N LEU A 47 9.65 4.03 -1.81
CA LEU A 47 9.53 2.80 -1.01
C LEU A 47 10.41 2.93 0.23
N ILE A 48 9.79 2.79 1.38
CA ILE A 48 10.44 2.72 2.68
C ILE A 48 10.17 1.35 3.26
N VAL A 49 11.23 0.62 3.60
CA VAL A 49 11.12 -0.60 4.42
C VAL A 49 11.59 -0.26 5.83
N PHE A 50 10.88 -0.75 6.84
CA PHE A 50 11.21 -0.41 8.23
C PHE A 50 11.21 -1.62 9.15
N ASN A 51 12.10 -1.59 10.12
CA ASN A 51 12.09 -2.44 11.29
C ASN A 51 12.44 -1.59 12.52
N THR A 52 13.47 -1.93 13.29
CA THR A 52 14.07 -1.01 14.27
C THR A 52 14.67 0.23 13.59
N GLN A 53 14.98 0.17 12.30
CA GLN A 53 15.49 1.27 11.49
C GLN A 53 14.65 1.46 10.22
N ASN A 54 14.70 2.68 9.66
CA ASN A 54 13.99 3.01 8.43
C ASN A 54 14.98 3.09 7.26
N SER A 55 14.69 2.40 6.17
CA SER A 55 15.52 2.40 4.96
C SER A 55 14.71 2.83 3.75
N VAL A 56 15.18 3.86 3.05
CA VAL A 56 14.60 4.31 1.78
C VAL A 56 15.21 3.48 0.66
N VAL A 57 14.39 2.66 -0.01
CA VAL A 57 14.79 1.82 -1.14
C VAL A 57 14.72 2.61 -2.45
N TRP A 58 13.60 3.30 -2.66
CA TRP A 58 13.39 4.19 -3.80
C TRP A 58 12.87 5.53 -3.29
N SER A 59 13.23 6.61 -3.98
CA SER A 59 12.80 7.97 -3.62
C SER A 59 12.36 8.72 -4.88
N HIS A 60 11.08 9.09 -4.92
CA HIS A 60 10.43 9.82 -6.02
C HIS A 60 10.69 9.22 -7.41
N GLN A 61 10.86 7.89 -7.48
CA GLN A 61 11.26 7.21 -8.70
C GLN A 61 10.02 6.91 -9.55
N ASN A 62 10.09 7.15 -10.86
CA ASN A 62 8.99 6.78 -11.74
C ASN A 62 8.79 5.25 -11.71
N VAL A 63 7.56 4.80 -11.45
CA VAL A 63 7.25 3.38 -11.22
C VAL A 63 7.59 2.48 -12.42
N LYS A 64 7.54 3.04 -13.65
CA LYS A 64 7.91 2.35 -14.90
C LYS A 64 9.41 2.05 -14.99
N SER A 65 10.23 2.71 -14.17
CA SER A 65 11.67 2.50 -14.08
C SER A 65 12.11 1.71 -12.84
N CYS A 66 11.20 1.47 -11.88
CA CYS A 66 11.51 0.71 -10.67
C CYS A 66 11.70 -0.76 -11.02
N GLY A 67 12.72 -1.39 -10.44
CA GLY A 67 12.87 -2.84 -10.45
C GLY A 67 11.84 -3.52 -9.52
N ASN A 68 11.83 -4.84 -9.51
CA ASN A 68 11.04 -5.59 -8.54
C ASN A 68 11.74 -5.62 -7.17
N LEU A 69 10.94 -5.67 -6.11
CA LEU A 69 11.41 -5.98 -4.77
C LEU A 69 11.89 -7.44 -4.73
N GLY A 70 13.00 -7.69 -4.03
CA GLY A 70 13.58 -9.02 -3.89
C GLY A 70 14.13 -9.23 -2.49
N THR A 71 14.50 -10.47 -2.18
CA THR A 71 15.06 -10.89 -0.89
C THR A 71 16.45 -10.30 -0.60
N ASN A 72 17.06 -9.63 -1.59
CA ASN A 72 18.26 -8.83 -1.38
C ASN A 72 17.98 -7.48 -0.70
N ILE A 73 16.74 -7.00 -0.78
CA ILE A 73 16.27 -5.73 -0.23
C ILE A 73 15.39 -6.00 0.98
N TYR A 74 14.36 -6.83 0.82
CA TYR A 74 13.38 -7.14 1.86
C TYR A 74 13.83 -8.34 2.69
N ARG A 75 14.28 -8.09 3.92
CA ARG A 75 14.85 -9.07 4.85
C ARG A 75 14.34 -8.81 6.27
N PRO A 76 13.24 -9.47 6.67
CA PRO A 76 12.67 -9.35 8.01
C PRO A 76 13.70 -9.54 9.13
N ASP A 77 13.81 -8.57 10.03
CA ASP A 77 14.65 -8.63 11.25
C ASP A 77 14.28 -7.50 12.21
N GLY A 78 14.68 -7.57 13.48
CA GLY A 78 14.50 -6.50 14.46
C GLY A 78 13.05 -6.29 14.90
N GLY A 79 12.78 -5.11 15.47
CA GLY A 79 11.46 -4.70 15.97
C GLY A 79 10.70 -3.81 14.98
N THR A 80 9.67 -3.11 15.47
CA THR A 80 8.71 -2.37 14.65
C THR A 80 8.74 -0.88 15.03
N ALA A 81 9.45 -0.05 14.25
CA ALA A 81 9.53 1.41 14.43
C ALA A 81 8.57 2.16 13.47
N LEU A 82 7.30 1.79 13.52
CA LEU A 82 6.21 2.32 12.72
C LEU A 82 6.06 3.84 12.84
N TYR A 83 6.14 4.40 14.05
CA TYR A 83 5.98 5.84 14.25
C TYR A 83 7.11 6.63 13.61
N ASP A 84 8.34 6.14 13.73
CA ASP A 84 9.50 6.75 13.09
C ASP A 84 9.42 6.66 11.57
N ALA A 85 8.93 5.53 11.03
CA ALA A 85 8.73 5.35 9.60
C ALA A 85 7.71 6.35 9.05
N LEU A 86 6.52 6.43 9.66
CA LEU A 86 5.46 7.36 9.26
C LEU A 86 5.89 8.83 9.40
N GLY A 87 6.41 9.21 10.57
CA GLY A 87 6.80 10.59 10.83
C GLY A 87 7.89 11.08 9.88
N THR A 88 8.90 10.24 9.65
CA THR A 88 10.01 10.58 8.73
C THR A 88 9.51 10.66 7.28
N ALA A 89 8.64 9.74 6.86
CA ALA A 89 8.10 9.72 5.50
C ALA A 89 7.28 10.99 5.20
N ILE A 90 6.41 11.39 6.12
CA ILE A 90 5.56 12.58 5.97
C ILE A 90 6.41 13.85 5.91
N ASP A 91 7.36 14.02 6.82
CA ASP A 91 8.24 15.20 6.84
C ASP A 91 9.10 15.30 5.57
N ASN A 92 9.63 14.17 5.10
CA ASN A 92 10.41 14.14 3.86
C ASN A 92 9.55 14.50 2.64
N MET A 93 8.34 13.97 2.52
CA MET A 93 7.43 14.31 1.42
C MET A 93 7.01 15.79 1.48
N LYS A 94 6.75 16.34 2.67
CA LYS A 94 6.40 17.77 2.82
C LYS A 94 7.56 18.63 2.35
N SER A 95 8.78 18.28 2.76
CA SER A 95 10.00 19.00 2.34
C SER A 95 10.18 18.93 0.83
N HIS A 96 10.02 17.75 0.23
CA HIS A 96 10.09 17.57 -1.23
C HIS A 96 9.09 18.47 -1.96
N ILE A 97 7.82 18.45 -1.57
CA ILE A 97 6.76 19.22 -2.24
C ILE A 97 6.96 20.74 -2.08
N GLN A 98 7.54 21.19 -0.96
CA GLN A 98 7.88 22.60 -0.75
C GLN A 98 9.01 23.09 -1.69
N GLU A 99 9.90 22.20 -2.11
CA GLU A 99 10.98 22.51 -3.06
C GLU A 99 10.50 22.54 -4.52
N LEU A 100 9.35 21.94 -4.82
CA LEU A 100 8.77 21.94 -6.16
C LEU A 100 8.11 23.28 -6.50
N SER A 101 8.33 23.75 -7.72
CA SER A 101 7.51 24.81 -8.31
C SER A 101 6.04 24.39 -8.41
N GLU A 102 5.10 25.33 -8.33
CA GLU A 102 3.65 25.05 -8.44
C GLU A 102 3.25 24.22 -9.66
N ALA A 103 3.95 24.37 -10.80
CA ALA A 103 3.69 23.61 -12.01
C ALA A 103 4.09 22.12 -11.92
N ASN A 104 4.97 21.76 -10.97
CA ASN A 104 5.52 20.42 -10.79
C ASN A 104 4.99 19.70 -9.54
N LYS A 105 4.24 20.38 -8.68
CA LYS A 105 3.60 19.73 -7.53
C LYS A 105 2.61 18.64 -8.00
N PRO A 106 2.60 17.45 -7.39
CA PRO A 106 1.71 16.37 -7.78
C PRO A 106 0.24 16.75 -7.55
N GLY A 107 -0.66 16.23 -8.40
CA GLY A 107 -2.10 16.37 -8.22
C GLY A 107 -2.64 15.44 -7.12
N LYS A 108 -1.98 14.31 -6.88
CA LYS A 108 -2.31 13.35 -5.81
C LYS A 108 -1.07 12.91 -5.04
N VAL A 109 -1.18 12.87 -3.72
CA VAL A 109 -0.18 12.25 -2.83
C VAL A 109 -0.88 11.20 -2.00
N SER A 110 -0.38 9.96 -2.04
CA SER A 110 -0.98 8.83 -1.34
C SER A 110 0.07 8.03 -0.59
N PHE A 111 -0.25 7.69 0.66
CA PHE A 111 0.55 6.86 1.53
C PHE A 111 -0.20 5.57 1.79
N PHE A 112 0.53 4.46 1.84
CA PHE A 112 0.02 3.27 2.51
C PHE A 112 1.08 2.68 3.42
N VAL A 113 0.61 2.04 4.49
CA VAL A 113 1.44 1.27 5.40
C VAL A 113 0.84 -0.10 5.64
N THR A 114 1.70 -1.12 5.65
CA THR A 114 1.35 -2.50 5.99
C THR A 114 2.22 -2.96 7.14
N THR A 115 1.62 -3.57 8.17
CA THR A 115 2.34 -4.11 9.33
C THR A 115 1.60 -5.32 9.91
N ASP A 116 2.33 -6.28 10.46
CA ASP A 116 1.78 -7.42 11.20
C ASP A 116 2.02 -7.33 12.72
N GLY A 117 2.59 -6.22 13.18
CA GLY A 117 3.11 -6.06 14.53
C GLY A 117 2.79 -4.71 15.17
N GLU A 118 2.76 -4.69 16.49
CA GLU A 118 2.59 -3.46 17.26
C GLU A 118 3.92 -2.69 17.35
N GLU A 119 3.82 -1.36 17.36
CA GLU A 119 4.95 -0.46 17.58
C GLU A 119 5.71 -0.77 18.88
N ASN A 120 7.04 -0.89 18.78
CA ASN A 120 7.90 -1.24 19.91
C ASN A 120 9.35 -0.70 19.84
N SER A 121 9.72 0.04 18.80
CA SER A 121 11.12 0.41 18.51
C SER A 121 11.37 1.88 18.16
N SER A 122 10.32 2.68 17.94
CA SER A 122 10.43 4.10 17.57
C SER A 122 11.01 4.94 18.70
N ALA A 123 11.86 5.91 18.34
CA ALA A 123 12.56 6.80 19.26
C ALA A 123 12.44 8.28 18.90
N ARG A 124 12.08 8.64 17.67
CA ARG A 124 12.03 10.04 17.19
C ARG A 124 10.62 10.62 17.23
N TYR A 125 9.62 9.82 16.87
CA TYR A 125 8.21 10.20 16.86
C TYR A 125 7.42 9.36 17.85
N ASN A 126 6.44 9.99 18.48
CA ASN A 126 5.42 9.31 19.26
C ASN A 126 4.06 9.36 18.56
N ILE A 127 3.12 8.55 19.07
CA ILE A 127 1.76 8.42 18.53
C ILE A 127 1.04 9.77 18.35
N SER A 128 1.18 10.70 19.30
CA SER A 128 0.53 12.01 19.21
C SER A 128 1.12 12.88 18.10
N GLN A 129 2.43 12.80 17.87
CA GLN A 129 3.09 13.53 16.80
C GLN A 129 2.68 12.98 15.44
N VAL A 130 2.71 11.65 15.27
CA VAL A 130 2.27 10.99 14.03
C VAL A 130 0.81 11.31 13.72
N LYS A 131 -0.06 11.24 14.74
CA LYS A 131 -1.47 11.64 14.59
C LYS A 131 -1.63 13.05 14.05
N GLN A 132 -0.91 14.01 14.62
CA GLN A 132 -0.95 15.39 14.16
C GLN A 132 -0.43 15.55 12.73
N LEU A 133 0.62 14.81 12.35
CA LEU A 133 1.18 14.84 11.00
C LEU A 133 0.19 14.32 9.96
N ILE A 134 -0.42 13.15 10.23
CA ILE A 134 -1.43 12.55 9.35
C ILE A 134 -2.65 13.47 9.24
N THR A 135 -3.24 13.88 10.37
CA THR A 135 -4.43 14.75 10.35
C THR A 135 -4.19 16.04 9.56
N LYS A 136 -3.06 16.72 9.76
CA LYS A 136 -2.75 17.94 8.99
C LYS A 136 -2.53 17.66 7.50
N ALA A 137 -1.80 16.60 7.15
CA ALA A 137 -1.57 16.26 5.76
C ALA A 137 -2.88 15.88 5.04
N THR A 138 -3.80 15.21 5.73
CA THR A 138 -5.14 14.92 5.20
C THR A 138 -5.99 16.18 5.06
N GLU A 139 -6.07 17.02 6.10
CA GLU A 139 -6.98 18.17 6.13
C GLU A 139 -6.48 19.35 5.28
N ASP A 140 -5.21 19.71 5.42
CA ASP A 140 -4.61 20.89 4.79
C ASP A 140 -4.11 20.58 3.37
N ASP A 141 -3.43 19.44 3.21
CA ASP A 141 -2.73 19.09 1.96
C ASP A 141 -3.51 18.10 1.08
N LYS A 142 -4.64 17.58 1.58
CA LYS A 142 -5.50 16.57 0.90
C LYS A 142 -4.76 15.29 0.52
N TRP A 143 -3.78 14.89 1.34
CA TRP A 143 -3.07 13.64 1.15
C TRP A 143 -3.92 12.45 1.61
N GLU A 144 -3.81 11.35 0.90
CA GLU A 144 -4.48 10.09 1.24
C GLU A 144 -3.55 9.22 2.08
N PHE A 145 -4.10 8.60 3.13
CA PHE A 145 -3.38 7.69 4.00
C PHE A 145 -4.18 6.41 4.19
N MET A 146 -3.57 5.28 3.86
CA MET A 146 -4.13 3.95 4.02
C MET A 146 -3.31 3.12 5.01
N PHE A 147 -3.98 2.31 5.82
CA PHE A 147 -3.37 1.47 6.84
C PHE A 147 -3.92 0.05 6.75
N ALA A 148 -3.04 -0.93 6.63
CA ALA A 148 -3.43 -2.34 6.75
C ALA A 148 -2.63 -3.03 7.85
N GLY A 149 -3.36 -3.73 8.73
CA GLY A 149 -2.79 -4.45 9.86
C GLY A 149 -3.16 -5.94 9.82
N ALA A 150 -2.17 -6.81 9.95
CA ALA A 150 -2.37 -8.23 10.21
C ALA A 150 -2.10 -8.52 11.69
N ASN A 151 -2.80 -9.49 12.29
CA ASN A 151 -2.65 -9.90 13.70
C ASN A 151 -2.85 -8.81 14.78
N ILE A 152 -3.26 -7.61 14.38
CA ILE A 152 -3.55 -6.47 15.25
C ILE A 152 -4.97 -5.98 14.99
N ASP A 153 -5.52 -5.20 15.91
CA ASP A 153 -6.73 -4.40 15.63
C ASP A 153 -6.30 -3.18 14.80
N ALA A 154 -6.34 -3.33 13.48
CA ALA A 154 -5.90 -2.30 12.54
C ALA A 154 -6.73 -1.02 12.67
N HIS A 155 -8.03 -1.14 12.93
CA HIS A 155 -8.91 0.02 13.14
C HIS A 155 -8.52 0.78 14.41
N ALA A 156 -8.34 0.09 15.54
CA ALA A 156 -7.92 0.74 16.77
C ALA A 156 -6.55 1.41 16.61
N ALA A 157 -5.57 0.72 16.03
CA ALA A 157 -4.23 1.26 15.82
C ALA A 157 -4.22 2.45 14.84
N GLY A 158 -4.84 2.28 13.67
CA GLY A 158 -4.92 3.31 12.63
C GLY A 158 -5.67 4.56 13.08
N GLN A 159 -6.80 4.43 13.76
CA GLN A 159 -7.54 5.59 14.27
C GLN A 159 -6.77 6.35 15.37
N GLN A 160 -6.02 5.63 16.21
CA GLN A 160 -5.13 6.28 17.18
C GLN A 160 -4.04 7.10 16.48
N LEU A 161 -3.55 6.64 15.34
CA LEU A 161 -2.60 7.34 14.48
C LEU A 161 -3.24 8.38 13.56
N GLY A 162 -4.57 8.53 13.54
CA GLY A 162 -5.25 9.56 12.76
C GLY A 162 -5.59 9.17 11.33
N PHE A 163 -5.48 7.89 10.96
CA PHE A 163 -6.03 7.38 9.71
C PHE A 163 -7.56 7.46 9.73
N GLN A 164 -8.15 7.78 8.58
CA GLN A 164 -9.60 7.77 8.42
C GLN A 164 -10.12 6.34 8.37
N ALA A 165 -11.26 6.05 9.00
CA ALA A 165 -11.76 4.68 9.19
C ALA A 165 -11.91 3.91 7.87
N GLN A 166 -12.41 4.59 6.82
CA GLN A 166 -12.60 4.01 5.49
C GLN A 166 -11.30 3.70 4.73
N ASN A 167 -10.14 4.13 5.26
CA ASN A 167 -8.83 3.82 4.67
C ASN A 167 -8.04 2.83 5.53
N ILE A 168 -8.71 2.10 6.42
CA ILE A 168 -8.10 1.09 7.27
C ILE A 168 -8.65 -0.28 6.90
N ALA A 169 -7.78 -1.29 6.85
CA ALA A 169 -8.17 -2.69 6.70
C ALA A 169 -7.48 -3.60 7.73
N ASN A 170 -8.26 -4.49 8.34
CA ASN A 170 -7.75 -5.70 8.96
C ASN A 170 -7.56 -6.75 7.88
N ILE A 171 -6.39 -7.37 7.85
CA ILE A 171 -6.05 -8.35 6.83
C ILE A 171 -5.66 -9.69 7.45
N CYS A 172 -5.85 -10.76 6.69
CA CYS A 172 -5.41 -12.09 7.04
C CYS A 172 -3.88 -12.18 6.99
N ASN A 173 -3.30 -12.87 7.99
CA ASN A 173 -1.86 -13.08 8.11
C ASN A 173 -1.40 -14.33 7.34
N ASP A 174 -1.77 -14.41 6.07
CA ASP A 174 -1.43 -15.49 5.15
C ASP A 174 -1.13 -14.93 3.74
N GLY A 175 -0.66 -15.78 2.83
CA GLY A 175 -0.28 -15.34 1.49
C GLY A 175 -1.44 -14.80 0.64
N VAL A 176 -2.66 -15.26 0.90
CA VAL A 176 -3.87 -14.77 0.22
C VAL A 176 -4.20 -13.36 0.71
N GLY A 177 -4.22 -13.14 2.01
CA GLY A 177 -4.44 -11.83 2.62
C GLY A 177 -3.37 -10.81 2.21
N GLN A 178 -2.09 -11.23 2.16
CA GLN A 178 -1.01 -10.39 1.64
C GLN A 178 -1.24 -10.00 0.17
N SER A 179 -1.63 -10.95 -0.68
CA SER A 179 -1.90 -10.64 -2.09
C SER A 179 -3.10 -9.70 -2.25
N ALA A 180 -4.18 -9.96 -1.51
CA ALA A 180 -5.41 -9.18 -1.55
C ALA A 180 -5.20 -7.73 -1.09
N VAL A 181 -4.42 -7.50 -0.02
CA VAL A 181 -4.18 -6.13 0.47
C VAL A 181 -3.44 -5.27 -0.55
N TYR A 182 -2.42 -5.81 -1.22
CA TYR A 182 -1.69 -5.05 -2.24
C TYR A 182 -2.55 -4.73 -3.46
N ALA A 183 -3.41 -5.67 -3.87
CA ALA A 183 -4.41 -5.41 -4.91
C ALA A 183 -5.41 -4.33 -4.49
N ALA A 184 -5.92 -4.39 -3.26
CA ALA A 184 -6.85 -3.40 -2.72
C ALA A 184 -6.24 -2.00 -2.63
N MET A 185 -4.98 -1.88 -2.20
CA MET A 185 -4.25 -0.61 -2.16
C MET A 185 -4.08 -0.01 -3.55
N ALA A 186 -3.70 -0.82 -4.56
CA ALA A 186 -3.60 -0.34 -5.94
C ALA A 186 -4.95 0.13 -6.47
N ALA A 187 -6.00 -0.68 -6.32
CA ALA A 187 -7.34 -0.36 -6.77
C ALA A 187 -7.84 0.94 -6.15
N LYS A 188 -7.69 1.10 -4.83
CA LYS A 188 -8.10 2.31 -4.13
C LYS A 188 -7.31 3.54 -4.59
N GLN A 189 -6.01 3.42 -4.80
CA GLN A 189 -5.17 4.53 -5.24
C GLN A 189 -5.49 5.01 -6.65
N VAL A 190 -5.80 4.08 -7.55
CA VAL A 190 -5.94 4.35 -8.98
C VAL A 190 -7.38 4.63 -9.38
N CYS A 191 -8.33 3.84 -8.86
CA CYS A 191 -9.72 3.80 -9.31
C CYS A 191 -10.65 4.67 -8.46
N CYS A 192 -10.32 4.87 -7.18
CA CYS A 192 -11.16 5.67 -6.30
C CYS A 192 -10.71 7.14 -6.34
N GLU A 193 -11.49 7.96 -7.04
CA GLU A 193 -11.33 9.43 -7.03
C GLU A 193 -12.16 10.11 -5.92
N MET A 194 -12.93 9.35 -5.12
CA MET A 194 -13.82 9.88 -4.07
C MET A 194 -13.71 9.18 -2.71
N GLU A 195 -14.18 9.88 -1.67
CA GLU A 195 -14.18 9.49 -0.25
C GLU A 195 -15.03 8.25 0.09
N GLU A 196 -15.75 7.66 -0.88
CA GLU A 196 -16.74 6.61 -0.64
C GLU A 196 -16.19 5.17 -0.73
N CYS A 197 -14.96 4.97 -1.23
CA CYS A 197 -14.38 3.63 -1.28
C CYS A 197 -13.82 3.21 0.09
N CYS A 198 -14.46 2.27 0.76
CA CYS A 198 -13.91 1.63 1.96
C CYS A 198 -12.80 0.64 1.58
N LEU A 199 -11.63 0.76 2.22
CA LEU A 199 -10.49 -0.13 1.97
C LEU A 199 -10.77 -1.56 2.46
N GLN A 200 -11.48 -1.73 3.58
CA GLN A 200 -11.87 -3.06 4.07
C GLN A 200 -12.75 -3.77 3.04
N ASP A 201 -13.74 -3.10 2.46
CA ASP A 201 -14.67 -3.71 1.50
C ASP A 201 -13.93 -4.17 0.23
N ILE A 202 -13.02 -3.34 -0.30
CA ILE A 202 -12.18 -3.72 -1.45
C ILE A 202 -11.29 -4.92 -1.09
N TYR A 203 -10.72 -4.92 0.11
CA TYR A 203 -9.90 -6.04 0.57
C TYR A 203 -10.71 -7.33 0.67
N ASP A 204 -11.89 -7.30 1.28
CA ASP A 204 -12.75 -8.47 1.46
C ASP A 204 -13.16 -9.07 0.10
N GLU A 205 -13.53 -8.23 -0.88
CA GLU A 205 -13.83 -8.66 -2.25
C GLU A 205 -12.62 -9.35 -2.91
N LYS A 206 -11.42 -8.77 -2.79
CA LYS A 206 -10.20 -9.33 -3.37
C LYS A 206 -9.77 -10.62 -2.67
N GLU A 207 -9.91 -10.68 -1.35
CA GLU A 207 -9.60 -11.89 -0.57
C GLU A 207 -10.54 -13.03 -0.97
N GLU A 208 -11.85 -12.78 -1.02
CA GLU A 208 -12.84 -13.77 -1.42
C GLU A 208 -12.55 -14.31 -2.83
N CYS A 209 -12.28 -13.41 -3.77
CA CYS A 209 -11.93 -13.79 -5.14
C CYS A 209 -10.69 -14.70 -5.20
N CYS A 210 -9.61 -14.33 -4.47
CA CYS A 210 -8.39 -15.14 -4.40
C CYS A 210 -8.64 -16.52 -3.76
N ARG A 211 -9.52 -16.60 -2.75
CA ARG A 211 -9.86 -17.86 -2.09
C ARG A 211 -10.69 -18.77 -2.99
N GLN A 212 -11.67 -18.23 -3.71
CA GLN A 212 -12.50 -18.98 -4.66
C GLN A 212 -11.68 -19.56 -5.81
N ALA A 213 -10.61 -18.87 -6.23
CA ALA A 213 -9.67 -19.35 -7.25
C ALA A 213 -8.79 -20.55 -6.79
N GLY A 214 -8.91 -20.99 -5.52
CA GLY A 214 -8.22 -22.16 -4.98
C GLY A 214 -6.78 -21.86 -4.54
N GLY A 215 -6.60 -20.80 -3.75
CA GLY A 215 -5.34 -20.17 -3.31
C GLY A 215 -4.25 -21.00 -2.59
N ASP A 216 -4.07 -22.27 -2.95
CA ASP A 216 -2.90 -23.09 -2.61
C ASP A 216 -2.09 -23.34 -3.89
N LYS A 217 -1.08 -22.51 -4.15
CA LYS A 217 0.04 -22.89 -5.00
C LYS A 217 1.32 -22.58 -4.24
N ASP A 218 1.94 -23.64 -3.72
CA ASP A 218 3.31 -23.70 -3.23
C ASP A 218 4.23 -22.77 -4.04
N TYR A 219 4.72 -21.70 -3.42
CA TYR A 219 5.78 -20.85 -3.97
C TYR A 219 7.18 -21.49 -3.83
N ASP A 220 7.27 -22.82 -3.72
CA ASP A 220 8.52 -23.57 -3.50
C ASP A 220 9.04 -24.30 -4.75
N VAL A 221 8.77 -23.75 -5.93
CA VAL A 221 9.39 -24.22 -7.17
C VAL A 221 10.33 -23.13 -7.66
N GLN A 222 11.60 -23.48 -7.89
CA GLN A 222 12.56 -22.66 -8.65
C GLN A 222 11.89 -22.21 -9.97
N PHE A 223 11.26 -21.03 -9.99
CA PHE A 223 10.43 -20.62 -11.11
C PHE A 223 11.25 -19.79 -12.09
N ASP A 224 11.52 -20.40 -13.23
CA ASP A 224 11.97 -19.73 -14.44
C ASP A 224 10.93 -18.67 -14.84
N MET A 225 11.36 -17.41 -14.93
CA MET A 225 10.55 -16.20 -15.14
C MET A 225 9.83 -16.14 -16.50
N GLN A 226 9.78 -17.22 -17.27
CA GLN A 226 9.25 -17.23 -18.65
C GLN A 226 7.88 -17.92 -18.81
N GLN A 227 7.26 -18.42 -17.73
CA GLN A 227 5.97 -19.11 -17.81
C GLN A 227 5.02 -18.78 -16.64
N VAL A 228 4.81 -17.49 -16.37
CA VAL A 228 3.58 -17.08 -15.69
C VAL A 228 2.55 -16.89 -16.81
N ASP A 229 1.53 -17.75 -16.86
CA ASP A 229 0.41 -17.57 -17.78
C ASP A 229 -0.24 -16.21 -17.49
N GLU A 230 -0.12 -15.27 -18.43
CA GLU A 230 -0.74 -13.93 -18.37
C GLU A 230 -2.26 -14.02 -18.14
N GLU A 231 -2.87 -15.17 -18.44
CA GLU A 231 -4.31 -15.44 -18.31
C GLU A 231 -4.77 -15.61 -16.85
N TYR A 232 -3.93 -16.12 -15.94
CA TYR A 232 -4.31 -16.35 -14.53
C TYR A 232 -4.20 -15.10 -13.65
N LEU A 233 -3.37 -14.13 -14.07
CA LEU A 233 -3.32 -12.78 -13.49
C LEU A 233 -4.43 -11.87 -14.03
N ALA A 234 -5.40 -12.38 -14.79
CA ALA A 234 -6.55 -11.60 -15.26
C ALA A 234 -7.85 -11.95 -14.51
N GLU A 235 -8.00 -13.16 -13.97
CA GLU A 235 -9.29 -13.65 -13.45
C GLU A 235 -9.69 -13.15 -12.05
N CYS A 236 -8.74 -12.62 -11.25
CA CYS A 236 -9.04 -11.94 -9.96
C CYS A 236 -9.12 -10.40 -10.04
N TRP A 237 -9.12 -9.87 -11.27
CA TRP A 237 -8.89 -8.47 -11.55
C TRP A 237 -10.19 -7.85 -12.01
N CYS A 238 -10.46 -6.62 -11.57
CA CYS A 238 -11.64 -5.89 -12.03
C CYS A 238 -11.66 -5.94 -13.56
N GLU A 239 -12.74 -6.45 -14.15
CA GLU A 239 -12.99 -6.28 -15.58
C GLU A 239 -13.04 -4.76 -15.84
N VAL A 240 -11.92 -4.21 -16.28
CA VAL A 240 -11.92 -2.90 -16.94
C VAL A 240 -12.38 -3.21 -18.35
N ASP A 241 -13.68 -3.08 -18.59
CA ASP A 241 -14.24 -3.17 -19.93
C ASP A 241 -13.45 -2.24 -20.87
N ASN A 242 -13.23 -2.69 -22.11
CA ASN A 242 -12.40 -2.07 -23.16
C ASN A 242 -12.78 -0.63 -23.56
N GLU A 243 -13.66 0.05 -22.82
CA GLU A 243 -14.13 1.40 -23.07
C GLU A 243 -13.87 2.41 -21.93
N ASN A 244 -13.10 2.05 -20.90
CA ASN A 244 -12.70 3.02 -19.84
C ASN A 244 -13.92 3.64 -19.11
N GLN A 245 -14.97 2.86 -18.89
CA GLN A 245 -16.12 3.23 -18.04
C GLN A 245 -16.25 2.23 -16.89
N ILE A 246 -16.39 2.75 -15.68
CA ILE A 246 -16.68 1.99 -14.46
C ILE A 246 -18.13 1.46 -14.59
N ASP A 247 -18.33 0.13 -14.63
CA ASP A 247 -19.68 -0.45 -14.55
C ASP A 247 -20.22 -0.22 -13.13
N GLN A 248 -21.21 0.66 -13.00
CA GLN A 248 -21.87 1.02 -11.74
C GLN A 248 -22.90 -0.02 -11.27
N ARG A 249 -22.64 -1.31 -11.43
CA ARG A 249 -23.58 -2.35 -10.99
C ARG A 249 -23.06 -3.09 -9.78
N GLU A 250 -23.84 -2.94 -8.71
CA GLU A 250 -23.79 -3.63 -7.40
C GLU A 250 -23.00 -2.95 -6.27
N ILE A 251 -23.17 -1.63 -6.12
CA ILE A 251 -23.07 -0.95 -4.81
C ILE A 251 -24.49 -0.81 -4.24
N GLU A 252 -25.10 -1.92 -3.83
CA GLU A 252 -26.24 -1.87 -2.90
C GLU A 252 -25.94 -2.81 -1.72
N GLU A 253 -26.05 -2.26 -0.52
CA GLU A 253 -25.95 -2.90 0.82
C GLU A 253 -24.58 -2.85 1.53
N CYS A 254 -24.22 -1.65 2.01
CA CYS A 254 -23.33 -1.49 3.16
C CYS A 254 -24.20 -1.36 4.43
N PRO A 255 -24.14 -2.28 5.42
CA PRO A 255 -24.82 -2.11 6.69
C PRO A 255 -24.01 -1.18 7.62
N LEU A 256 -24.67 -0.12 8.08
CA LEU A 256 -24.21 0.88 9.06
C LEU A 256 -23.70 0.29 10.38
#